data_AF-A0A069QKB8-F1
#
_entry.id   AF-A0A069QKB8-F1
#
_cell.length_a   1.000
_cell.length_b   1.000
_cell.length_c   1.000
_cell.angle_alpha   90.00
_cell.angle_beta   90.00
_cell.angle_gamma   90.00
#
_symmetry.space_group_name_H-M   'P 1'
#
loop_
_entity.id
_entity.type
_entity.pdbx_description
1 polymer ?
#
loop_
_entity_poly.entity_id
_entity_poly.type
_entity_poly.pdbx_seq_one_letter_code
_entity_poly.pdbx_strand_id
1 'polypeptide(L)' 'QTNEIIALRADHVNIPKEIKGITLSDAQYKDLVEGKAVKVEGMTAKSGKTFNATLQVNAERKGIKFIFDK' A
#
# COMPACT_ATOMS: atom_id res chain seq x y z
N GLN A 1 -18.13 -8.87 12.51
CA GLN A 1 -16.94 -8.04 12.78
C GLN A 1 -15.94 -8.27 11.66
N THR A 2 -15.40 -7.19 11.12
CA THR A 2 -14.84 -7.09 9.76
C THR A 2 -13.54 -7.88 9.57
N ASN A 3 -13.61 -8.81 8.62
CA ASN A 3 -12.60 -9.36 7.70
C ASN A 3 -11.15 -9.56 8.21
N GLU A 4 -10.90 -10.81 8.61
CA GLU A 4 -9.78 -11.66 8.21
C GLU A 4 -8.54 -10.94 7.68
N ILE A 5 -7.61 -10.65 8.60
CA ILE A 5 -6.24 -10.25 8.31
C ILE A 5 -5.51 -11.49 7.78
N ILE A 6 -5.73 -11.80 6.50
CA ILE A 6 -5.02 -12.83 5.77
C ILE A 6 -3.64 -12.26 5.40
N ALA A 7 -2.74 -12.16 6.40
CA ALA A 7 -1.31 -11.99 6.20
C ALA A 7 -0.71 -13.35 5.74
N LEU A 8 -1.22 -13.89 4.63
CA LEU A 8 -0.62 -15.05 4.00
C LEU A 8 0.65 -14.59 3.27
N ARG A 9 1.78 -14.87 3.93
CA ARG A 9 3.00 -15.44 3.37
C ARG A 9 3.26 -15.12 1.89
N ALA A 10 4.26 -14.28 1.61
CA ALA A 10 4.96 -14.37 0.34
C ALA A 10 6.43 -14.01 0.54
N ASP A 11 7.27 -15.02 0.40
CA ASP A 11 8.74 -14.93 0.45
C ASP A 11 9.34 -14.11 -0.73
N HIS A 12 8.54 -13.40 -1.53
CA HIS A 12 9.02 -12.52 -2.60
C HIS A 12 8.14 -11.26 -2.70
N VAL A 13 8.76 -10.10 -2.48
CA VAL A 13 8.18 -8.74 -2.46
C VAL A 13 6.99 -8.60 -1.50
N ASN A 14 7.29 -8.16 -0.28
CA ASN A 14 6.30 -8.00 0.79
C ASN A 14 5.46 -6.72 0.54
N ILE A 15 4.48 -6.79 -0.37
CA ILE A 15 3.46 -5.74 -0.55
C ILE A 15 2.28 -6.15 0.33
N PRO A 16 2.10 -5.52 1.51
CA PRO A 16 0.96 -5.84 2.35
C PRO A 16 -0.33 -5.34 1.66
N LYS A 17 -1.41 -6.13 1.74
CA LYS A 17 -2.74 -5.70 1.29
C LYS A 17 -3.27 -4.52 2.13
N GLU A 18 -2.75 -4.33 3.33
CA GLU A 18 -3.01 -3.16 4.16
C GLU A 18 -1.77 -2.27 4.26
N ILE A 19 -1.89 -1.01 3.86
CA ILE A 19 -0.83 -0.01 3.96
C ILE A 19 -1.34 1.14 4.82
N LYS A 20 -0.67 1.35 5.97
CA LYS A 20 -0.99 2.46 6.89
C LYS A 20 -2.48 2.50 7.27
N GLY A 21 -3.09 1.34 7.52
CA GLY A 21 -4.51 1.24 7.89
C GLY A 21 -5.49 1.40 6.71
N ILE A 22 -5.01 1.45 5.47
CA ILE A 22 -5.86 1.35 4.28
C ILE A 22 -5.70 -0.02 3.63
N THR A 23 -6.82 -0.71 3.45
CA THR A 23 -6.88 -1.93 2.65
C THR A 23 -6.90 -1.55 1.16
N LEU A 24 -5.90 -2.01 0.42
CA LEU A 24 -5.86 -1.87 -1.03
C LEU A 24 -6.89 -2.79 -1.68
N SER A 25 -7.57 -2.27 -2.71
CA SER A 25 -8.38 -3.12 -3.60
C SER A 25 -7.50 -3.95 -4.52
N ASP A 26 -7.99 -5.08 -5.05
CA ASP A 26 -7.23 -5.93 -5.98
C ASP A 26 -6.67 -5.16 -7.19
N ALA A 27 -7.43 -4.18 -7.71
CA ALA A 27 -6.96 -3.29 -8.76
C ALA A 27 -5.74 -2.46 -8.33
N GLN A 28 -5.84 -1.79 -7.18
CA GLN A 28 -4.75 -0.99 -6.62
C GLN A 28 -3.53 -1.84 -6.29
N TYR A 29 -3.74 -3.03 -5.73
CA TYR A 29 -2.68 -3.98 -5.46
C TYR A 29 -1.99 -4.41 -6.76
N LYS A 30 -2.76 -4.70 -7.82
CA LYS A 30 -2.20 -5.06 -9.12
C LYS A 30 -1.41 -3.92 -9.74
N ASP A 31 -1.95 -2.70 -9.77
CA ASP A 31 -1.23 -1.54 -10.27
C ASP A 31 0.07 -1.30 -9.47
N LEU A 32 0.03 -1.49 -8.15
CA LEU A 32 1.22 -1.47 -7.31
C LEU A 32 2.20 -2.57 -7.72
N VAL A 33 1.79 -3.84 -7.79
CA VAL A 33 2.67 -4.96 -8.20
C VAL A 33 3.28 -4.74 -9.59
N GLU A 34 2.56 -4.07 -10.50
CA GLU A 34 3.03 -3.69 -11.84
C GLU A 34 4.04 -2.52 -11.83
N GLY A 35 4.28 -1.89 -10.67
CA GLY A 35 5.18 -0.74 -10.53
C GLY A 35 4.53 0.61 -10.87
N LYS A 36 3.20 0.65 -11.00
CA LYS A 36 2.46 1.88 -11.25
C LYS A 36 2.28 2.68 -9.97
N ALA A 37 2.08 3.99 -10.17
CA ALA A 37 1.77 4.93 -9.12
C ALA A 37 0.26 4.87 -8.82
N VAL A 38 -0.08 4.49 -7.60
CA VAL A 38 -1.45 4.38 -7.11
C VAL A 38 -1.68 5.41 -6.03
N LYS A 39 -2.59 6.35 -6.27
CA LYS A 39 -3.01 7.30 -5.23
C LYS A 39 -3.84 6.54 -4.19
N VAL A 40 -3.40 6.61 -2.94
CA VAL A 40 -4.14 6.06 -1.80
C VAL A 40 -4.52 7.19 -0.88
N GLU A 41 -5.79 7.23 -0.50
CA GLU A 41 -6.37 8.27 0.34
C GLU A 41 -6.85 7.65 1.64
N GLY A 42 -6.69 8.38 2.75
CA GLY A 42 -7.10 7.90 4.07
C GLY A 42 -6.06 7.09 4.84
N MET A 43 -4.79 7.08 4.40
CA MET A 43 -3.71 6.44 5.15
C MET A 43 -3.56 7.07 6.53
N THR A 44 -3.50 6.26 7.57
CA THR A 44 -3.35 6.70 8.95
C THR A 44 -1.87 6.87 9.28
N ALA A 45 -1.47 8.10 9.61
CA ALA A 45 -0.14 8.41 10.11
C ALA A 45 0.05 7.89 11.54
N LYS A 46 1.31 7.77 11.98
CA LYS A 46 1.61 7.47 13.40
C LYS A 46 1.03 8.51 14.37
N SER A 47 0.68 9.70 13.88
CA SER A 47 0.02 10.76 14.62
C SER A 47 -1.50 10.56 14.76
N GLY A 48 -2.08 9.52 14.17
CA GLY A 48 -3.54 9.29 14.14
C GLY A 48 -4.29 10.13 13.11
N LYS A 49 -3.60 10.96 12.33
CA LYS A 49 -4.21 11.72 11.23
C LYS A 49 -4.24 10.90 9.95
N THR A 50 -5.35 10.99 9.22
CA THR A 50 -5.45 10.48 7.87
C THR A 50 -4.76 11.42 6.88
N PHE A 51 -3.98 10.86 5.96
CA PHE A 51 -3.32 11.57 4.89
C PHE A 51 -3.46 10.78 3.58
N ASN A 52 -3.28 11.49 2.47
CA ASN A 52 -3.24 10.94 1.14
C ASN A 52 -1.79 10.95 0.63
N ALA A 53 -1.41 9.90 -0.08
CA ALA A 53 -0.13 9.82 -0.76
C ALA A 53 -0.22 8.85 -1.94
N THR A 54 0.65 9.05 -2.91
CA THR A 54 0.78 8.15 -4.04
C THR A 54 1.81 7.09 -3.71
N LEU A 55 1.38 5.83 -3.72
CA LEU A 55 2.22 4.67 -3.51
C LEU A 55 2.73 4.18 -4.86
N GLN A 56 4.02 3.91 -4.96
CA GLN A 56 4.61 3.30 -6.15
C GLN A 56 5.52 2.17 -5.70
N VAL A 57 5.27 0.95 -6.19
CA VAL A 57 6.21 -0.15 -5.96
C VAL A 57 7.44 0.06 -6.82
N ASN A 58 8.59 -0.14 -6.21
CA ASN A 58 9.86 -0.21 -6.89
C ASN A 58 10.29 -1.68 -6.92
N ALA A 59 10.18 -2.31 -8.09
CA ALA A 59 10.55 -3.71 -8.30
C ALA A 59 12.06 -3.93 -8.06
N GLU A 60 12.90 -2.95 -8.38
CA GLU A 60 14.35 -3.02 -8.16
C GLU A 60 14.72 -3.07 -6.67
N ARG A 61 14.04 -2.26 -5.84
CA ARG A 61 14.23 -2.22 -4.39
C ARG A 61 13.30 -3.14 -3.62
N LYS A 62 12.48 -3.94 -4.33
CA LYS A 62 11.45 -4.82 -3.75
C LYS A 62 10.64 -4.15 -2.64
N GLY A 63 10.27 -2.88 -2.83
CA GLY A 63 9.68 -2.05 -1.77
C GLY A 63 8.72 -0.99 -2.29
N ILE A 64 7.94 -0.40 -1.38
CA ILE A 64 6.93 0.62 -1.71
C ILE A 64 7.50 2.02 -1.42
N LYS A 65 7.43 2.91 -2.41
CA LYS A 65 7.80 4.31 -2.30
C LYS A 65 6.54 5.15 -2.08
N PHE A 66 6.61 6.06 -1.12
CA PHE A 66 5.54 7.01 -0.79
C PHE A 66 5.89 8.35 -1.41
N ILE A 67 5.04 8.85 -2.29
CA ILE A 67 5.16 10.12 -2.99
C ILE A 67 4.04 11.02 -2.46
N PHE A 68 4.42 12.10 -1.80
CA PHE A 68 3.50 13.11 -1.29
C PHE A 68 3.53 14.28 -2.28
N ASP A 69 2.40 14.54 -2.94
CA ASP A 69 2.22 15.78 -3.70
C ASP A 69 2.01 16.91 -2.69
N LYS A 70 2.77 17.99 -2.80
CA LYS A 70 2.95 19.01 -1.74
C LYS A 70 2.05 20.22 -1.98
#